data_AF-A0A429SHN8-F1
#
_entry.id   AF-A0A429SHN8-F1
#
_cell.length_a   1.000
_cell.length_b   1.000
_cell.length_c   1.000
_cell.angle_alpha   90.00
_cell.angle_beta   90.00
_cell.angle_gamma   90.00
#
_symmetry.space_group_name_H-M   'P 1'
#
loop_
_entity.id
_entity.type
_entity.pdbx_description
1 polymer ?
#
loop_
_entity_poly.entity_id
_entity_poly.type
_entity_poly.pdbx_seq_one_letter_code
_entity_poly.pdbx_strand_id
1 'polypeptide(L)' 'MHTVPSQGGRATVRYGSRGVCLISAVPNRGFKTTTSQPSADTLTVTFTSDDHRSTITATIEPGAKASVRETSF' A
#
# COMPACT_ATOMS: atom_id res chain seq x y z
N MET A 1 7.64 1.20 12.37
CA MET A 1 6.45 1.14 11.49
C MET A 1 6.49 2.33 10.54
N HIS A 2 5.94 2.20 9.34
CA HIS A 2 5.98 3.23 8.30
C HIS A 2 4.58 3.46 7.74
N THR A 3 4.11 4.71 7.76
CA THR A 3 2.79 5.09 7.25
C THR A 3 2.96 5.80 5.91
N VAL A 4 2.26 5.31 4.89
CA VAL A 4 2.31 5.81 3.52
C VAL A 4 0.93 6.39 3.19
N PRO A 5 0.80 7.71 2.99
CA PRO A 5 -0.45 8.33 2.53
C PRO A 5 -0.59 8.19 1.00
N SER A 6 -1.84 8.18 0.53
CA SER A 6 -2.22 8.29 -0.88
C SER A 6 -3.54 9.05 -1.00
N GLN A 7 -4.00 9.34 -2.23
CA GLN A 7 -5.31 9.98 -2.42
C GLN A 7 -6.47 9.08 -1.95
N GLY A 8 -6.37 7.78 -2.19
CA GLY A 8 -7.41 6.81 -1.83
C GLY A 8 -7.39 6.34 -0.37
N GLY A 9 -6.36 6.67 0.42
CA GLY A 9 -6.29 6.28 1.81
C GLY A 9 -4.90 6.38 2.42
N ARG A 10 -4.65 5.57 3.44
CA ARG A 10 -3.30 5.40 4.02
C ARG A 10 -3.05 3.94 4.38
N ALA A 11 -1.82 3.50 4.21
CA ALA A 11 -1.38 2.18 4.66
C ALA A 11 -0.25 2.31 5.68
N THR A 12 -0.33 1.57 6.78
CA THR A 12 0.78 1.41 7.72
C THR A 12 1.38 0.03 7.51
N VAL A 13 2.69 -0.03 7.30
CA VAL A 13 3.44 -1.27 7.12
C VAL A 13 4.55 -1.39 8.15
N ARG A 14 4.98 -2.62 8.41
CA ARG A 14 6.18 -2.92 9.18
C ARG A 14 7.15 -3.70 8.31
N TYR A 15 8.33 -3.13 8.11
CA TYR A 15 9.46 -3.83 7.54
C TYR A 15 10.16 -4.62 8.65
N GLY A 16 10.31 -5.93 8.44
CA GLY A 16 11.13 -6.81 9.27
C GLY A 16 12.36 -7.27 8.50
N SER A 17 13.24 -8.04 9.15
CA SER A 17 14.45 -8.57 8.54
C SER A 17 14.21 -9.58 7.41
N ARG A 18 12.99 -10.11 7.29
CA ARG A 18 12.62 -11.18 6.32
C ARG A 18 11.39 -10.87 5.49
N GLY A 19 10.80 -9.68 5.63
CA GLY A 19 9.62 -9.33 4.86
C GLY A 19 8.94 -8.02 5.26
N VAL A 20 7.86 -7.72 4.56
CA VAL A 20 6.96 -6.61 4.87
C VAL A 20 5.62 -7.17 5.35
N CYS A 21 5.07 -6.57 6.42
CA CYS A 21 3.76 -6.90 6.94
C CYS A 21 2.84 -5.68 6.90
N LEU A 22 1.59 -5.88 6.49
CA LEU A 22 0.55 -4.88 6.65
C LEU A 22 0.18 -4.74 8.13
N ILE A 23 0.16 -3.52 8.65
CA ILE A 23 -0.35 -3.21 9.99
C ILE A 23 -1.77 -2.66 9.89
N SER A 24 -2.02 -1.73 8.96
CA SER A 24 -3.35 -1.19 8.70
C SER A 24 -3.48 -0.66 7.28
N ALA A 25 -4.68 -0.70 6.72
CA ALA A 25 -5.04 0.00 5.50
C ALA A 25 -6.41 0.65 5.71
N VAL A 26 -6.43 1.98 5.66
CA VAL A 26 -7.64 2.76 5.93
C VAL A 26 -7.99 3.54 4.66
N PRO A 27 -9.08 3.17 3.96
CA PRO A 27 -9.54 3.92 2.80
C PRO A 27 -10.10 5.29 3.21
N ASN A 28 -9.93 6.27 2.35
CA ASN A 28 -10.70 7.51 2.40
C ASN A 28 -12.16 7.22 1.97
N ARG A 29 -13.09 8.12 2.32
CA ARG A 29 -14.51 7.99 1.94
C ARG A 29 -14.63 7.84 0.42
N GLY A 30 -15.42 6.86 -0.02
CA GLY A 30 -15.64 6.56 -1.45
C GLY A 30 -14.64 5.58 -2.06
N PHE A 31 -13.58 5.21 -1.34
CA PHE A 31 -12.62 4.20 -1.78
C PHE A 31 -12.88 2.84 -1.13
N LYS A 32 -12.64 1.78 -1.90
CA LYS A 32 -12.52 0.40 -1.42
C LYS A 32 -11.04 0.04 -1.31
N THR A 33 -10.70 -0.83 -0.37
CA THR A 33 -9.31 -1.29 -0.18
C THR A 33 -9.18 -2.75 -0.57
N THR A 34 -8.13 -3.09 -1.31
CA THR A 34 -7.67 -4.46 -1.52
C THR A 34 -6.19 -4.58 -1.19
N THR A 35 -5.80 -5.76 -0.73
CA THR A 35 -4.43 -6.05 -0.30
C THR A 35 -3.94 -7.31 -1.00
N SER A 36 -2.72 -7.28 -1.51
CA SER A 36 -2.07 -8.44 -2.12
C SER A 36 -0.63 -8.53 -1.65
N GLN A 37 -0.19 -9.73 -1.28
CA GLN A 37 1.16 -10.00 -0.84
C GLN A 37 1.72 -11.15 -1.69
N PRO A 38 2.22 -10.87 -2.91
CA PRO A 38 2.69 -11.90 -3.83
C PRO A 38 3.91 -12.66 -3.30
N SER A 39 4.66 -12.06 -2.37
CA SER A 39 5.85 -12.62 -1.75
C SER A 39 6.07 -12.00 -0.36
N ALA A 40 6.90 -12.63 0.48
CA ALA A 40 7.17 -12.14 1.83
C ALA A 40 7.78 -10.73 1.84
N ASP A 41 8.54 -10.38 0.80
CA ASP A 41 9.28 -9.14 0.65
C ASP A 41 8.49 -8.00 -0.02
N THR A 42 7.32 -8.30 -0.61
CA THR A 42 6.50 -7.33 -1.37
C THR A 42 5.05 -7.34 -0.93
N LEU A 43 4.52 -6.16 -0.59
CA LEU A 43 3.12 -5.93 -0.23
C LEU A 43 2.55 -4.82 -1.11
N THR A 44 1.36 -5.05 -1.65
CA THR A 44 0.60 -4.07 -2.42
C THR A 44 -0.73 -3.77 -1.74
N VAL A 45 -1.01 -2.50 -1.51
CA VAL A 45 -2.32 -2.00 -1.05
C VAL A 45 -2.91 -1.15 -2.16
N THR A 46 -4.10 -1.50 -2.63
CA THR A 46 -4.82 -0.73 -3.65
C THR A 46 -6.07 -0.12 -3.04
N PHE A 47 -6.25 1.18 -3.24
CA PHE A 47 -7.47 1.91 -2.97
C PHE A 47 -8.14 2.27 -4.30
N THR A 48 -9.43 1.96 -4.46
CA THR A 48 -10.17 2.19 -5.71
C THR A 48 -11.50 2.90 -5.43
N SER A 49 -11.76 4.02 -6.12
CA SER A 49 -13.06 4.67 -6.28
C SER A 49 -13.57 4.50 -7.72
N ASP A 50 -14.69 5.14 -8.05
CA ASP A 50 -15.27 5.07 -9.41
C ASP A 50 -14.39 5.75 -10.47
N ASP A 51 -13.63 6.77 -10.08
CA ASP A 51 -12.84 7.65 -10.93
C ASP A 51 -11.33 7.62 -10.66
N HIS A 52 -10.90 6.88 -9.63
CA HIS A 52 -9.52 6.93 -9.17
C HIS A 52 -9.00 5.61 -8.58
N ARG A 53 -7.69 5.39 -8.74
CA ARG A 53 -6.96 4.26 -8.17
C ARG A 53 -5.63 4.73 -7.57
N SER A 54 -5.44 4.47 -6.29
CA SER A 54 -4.15 4.62 -5.59
C SER A 54 -3.55 3.25 -5.31
N THR A 55 -2.31 3.02 -5.71
CA THR A 55 -1.58 1.77 -5.42
C THR A 55 -0.33 2.08 -4.61
N ILE A 56 -0.24 1.51 -3.42
CA ILE A 56 0.94 1.56 -2.56
C ILE A 56 1.67 0.23 -2.70
N THR A 57 2.94 0.26 -3.09
CA THR A 57 3.81 -0.91 -3.15
C THR A 57 4.95 -0.75 -2.15
N ALA A 58 5.01 -1.63 -1.16
CA ALA A 58 6.07 -1.68 -0.17
C ALA A 58 6.98 -2.89 -0.43
N THR A 59 8.30 -2.67 -0.49
CA THR A 59 9.30 -3.73 -0.68
C THR A 59 10.42 -3.63 0.36
N ILE A 60 11.05 -4.77 0.70
CA ILE A 60 12.31 -4.78 1.49
C ILE A 60 13.57 -4.99 0.65
N GLU A 61 13.45 -5.51 -0.57
CA GLU A 61 14.57 -5.68 -1.50
C GLU A 61 14.50 -4.62 -2.63
N PRO A 62 15.65 -4.04 -3.06
CA PRO A 62 16.98 -4.13 -2.46
C PRO A 62 17.15 -3.30 -1.17
N GLY A 63 16.08 -2.65 -0.70
CA GLY A 63 16.04 -1.92 0.57
C GLY A 63 14.60 -1.56 0.92
N ALA A 64 14.34 -1.35 2.22
CA ALA A 64 13.01 -1.00 2.72
C ALA A 64 12.52 0.33 2.12
N LYS A 65 11.47 0.26 1.30
CA LYS A 65 10.85 1.43 0.66
C LYS A 65 9.37 1.20 0.40
N ALA A 66 8.66 2.30 0.18
CA ALA A 66 7.32 2.29 -0.37
C ALA A 66 7.24 3.27 -1.54
N SER A 67 6.42 2.94 -2.54
CA SER A 67 6.04 3.85 -3.61
C SER A 67 4.53 3.98 -3.69
N VAL A 68 4.08 5.13 -4.17
CA VAL A 68 2.67 5.43 -4.41
C VAL A 68 2.50 5.70 -5.90
N ARG A 69 1.50 5.05 -6.52
CA ARG A 69 1.07 5.32 -7.89
C ARG A 69 -0.40 5.72 -7.89
N GLU A 70 -0.68 6.88 -8.44
CA GLU A 70 -2.03 7.42 -8.60
C GLU A 70 -2.47 7.28 -10.07
N THR A 71 -3.75 7.00 -10.31
CA THR A 71 -4.33 6.91 -11.66
C THR A 71 -5.79 7.33 -11.61
N SER A 72 -6.16 8.26 -12.47
CA SER A 72 -7.55 8.69 -12.68
C SER A 72 -8.05 8.16 -14.03
N PHE A 73 -9.37 7.98 -14.16
CA PHE A 73 -10.02 7.39 -15.35
C PHE A 73 -10.87 8.41 -16.11
#